data_AF-A0A4D8P9F8-F1
#
_entry.id   AF-A0A4D8P9F8-F1
#
_cell.length_a   1.000
_cell.length_b   1.000
_cell.length_c   1.000
_cell.angle_alpha   90.00
_cell.angle_beta   90.00
_cell.angle_gamma   90.00
#
_symmetry.space_group_name_H-M   'P 1'
#
loop_
_entity.id
_entity.type
_entity.pdbx_description
1 polymer ?
#
loop_
_entity_poly.entity_id
_entity_poly.type
_entity_poly.pdbx_seq_one_letter_code
_entity_poly.pdbx_strand_id
1 'polypeptide(L)'
;MKHPAPHIVTAFEDAMKRLKASIVQMAGAAETQLDGALTCLTQRNPEQARAIVESDARLDSYEHEIEANCMRMLVLRQPVADDLREVIAALKIAGNLERVGDHAANTARRAVAVAEFPESPAMSTLPNLGRLVRQRLTTAVDAYVDGDVELALRVWRTDDEVDALYTSLCESINQSAARLPEMFTAHMHLLFIAKSLERIGDHATNIAEVVHFVHTGRPLLDERPKADRSRGMCEGKRAFAPSPALPRFAVEGGMSPPSRSGGGLGRGPKFPIPASQKRKSAPRGALSRFSIQEPISSWTCPPDGARRSRASWRAASRRPARSNARRCGGGSP
;
A
#
# COMPACT_ATOMS: atom_id res chain seq x y z
N MET A 1 36.03 -28.68 14.23
CA MET A 1 35.07 -27.75 13.58
C MET A 1 35.34 -26.36 14.12
N LYS A 2 35.65 -25.36 13.28
CA LYS A 2 35.82 -23.98 13.75
C LYS A 2 34.43 -23.47 14.13
N HIS A 3 34.19 -23.22 15.42
CA HIS A 3 33.02 -22.44 15.83
C HIS A 3 33.07 -21.08 15.12
N PRO A 4 31.96 -20.63 14.49
CA PRO A 4 31.92 -19.28 13.97
C PRO A 4 32.19 -18.31 15.13
N ALA A 5 33.10 -17.36 14.91
CA ALA A 5 33.57 -16.46 15.95
C ALA A 5 32.41 -15.66 16.56
N PRO A 6 32.41 -15.42 17.89
CA PRO A 6 31.30 -14.80 18.62
C PRO A 6 30.85 -13.45 18.04
N HIS A 7 31.74 -12.71 17.38
CA HIS A 7 31.44 -11.42 16.76
C HIS A 7 30.51 -11.46 15.53
N ILE A 8 30.39 -12.62 14.84
CA ILE A 8 29.52 -12.72 13.65
C ILE A 8 28.06 -12.86 14.05
N VAL A 9 27.80 -13.61 15.13
CA VAL A 9 26.46 -13.84 15.67
C VAL A 9 25.92 -12.56 16.31
N THR A 10 26.73 -11.88 17.14
CA THR A 10 26.33 -10.61 17.77
C THR A 10 26.00 -9.51 16.75
N ALA A 11 26.79 -9.40 15.68
CA ALA A 11 26.55 -8.39 14.65
C ALA A 11 25.25 -8.64 13.85
N PHE A 12 24.80 -9.89 13.74
CA PHE A 12 23.52 -10.22 13.11
C PHE A 12 22.36 -9.94 14.06
N GLU A 13 22.45 -10.34 15.32
CA GLU A 13 21.46 -10.02 16.35
C GLU A 13 21.26 -8.51 16.50
N ASP A 14 22.34 -7.73 16.46
CA ASP A 14 22.28 -6.27 16.48
C ASP A 14 21.59 -5.70 15.23
N ALA A 15 21.81 -6.31 14.06
CA ALA A 15 21.11 -5.92 12.84
C ALA A 15 19.60 -6.23 12.91
N MET A 16 19.23 -7.38 13.46
CA MET A 16 17.82 -7.75 13.70
C MET A 16 17.14 -6.79 14.69
N LYS A 17 17.81 -6.43 15.78
CA LYS A 17 17.31 -5.43 16.74
C LYS A 17 17.08 -4.07 16.09
N ARG A 18 18.02 -3.63 15.24
CA ARG A 18 17.87 -2.37 14.48
C ARG A 18 16.71 -2.45 13.49
N LEU A 19 16.54 -3.57 12.80
CA LEU A 19 15.42 -3.78 11.89
C LEU A 19 14.07 -3.68 12.60
N LYS A 20 13.93 -4.33 13.77
CA LYS A 20 12.74 -4.19 14.62
C LYS A 20 12.51 -2.74 15.06
N ALA A 21 13.56 -2.06 15.51
CA ALA A 21 13.44 -0.65 15.90
C ALA A 21 13.00 0.24 14.73
N SER A 22 13.48 0.00 13.51
CA SER A 22 13.04 0.72 12.31
C SER A 22 11.55 0.49 12.01
N ILE A 23 11.05 -0.74 12.16
CA ILE A 23 9.62 -1.04 12.01
C ILE A 23 8.79 -0.28 13.05
N VAL A 24 9.22 -0.27 14.31
CA VAL A 24 8.51 0.47 15.38
C VAL A 24 8.48 1.97 15.10
N GLN A 25 9.59 2.53 14.61
CA GLN A 25 9.65 3.95 14.21
C GLN A 25 8.70 4.25 13.05
N MET A 26 8.66 3.39 12.03
CA MET A 26 7.75 3.53 10.89
C MET A 26 6.29 3.40 11.33
N ALA A 27 5.99 2.44 12.21
CA ALA A 27 4.65 2.26 12.77
C ALA A 27 4.20 3.53 13.51
N GLY A 28 5.00 4.05 14.45
CA GLY A 28 4.67 5.29 15.16
C GLY A 28 4.45 6.49 14.23
N ALA A 29 5.16 6.57 13.10
CA ALA A 29 4.91 7.59 12.08
C ALA A 29 3.56 7.39 11.36
N ALA A 30 3.23 6.17 10.94
CA ALA A 30 1.97 5.85 10.28
C ALA A 30 0.76 6.09 11.22
N GLU A 31 0.92 5.73 12.48
CA GLU A 31 -0.02 5.98 13.56
C GLU A 31 -0.27 7.48 13.77
N THR A 32 0.79 8.27 13.87
CA THR A 32 0.71 9.74 13.99
C THR A 32 0.01 10.35 12.78
N GLN A 33 0.27 9.83 11.58
CA GLN A 33 -0.35 10.29 10.34
C GLN A 33 -1.85 10.01 10.32
N LEU A 34 -2.27 8.82 10.77
CA LEU A 34 -3.68 8.45 10.93
C LEU A 34 -4.38 9.33 11.96
N ASP A 35 -3.79 9.51 13.15
CA ASP A 35 -4.37 10.36 14.21
C ASP A 35 -4.50 11.82 13.75
N GLY A 36 -3.51 12.31 13.01
CA GLY A 36 -3.56 13.61 12.34
C GLY A 36 -4.72 13.69 11.33
N ALA A 37 -4.89 12.67 10.49
CA ALA A 37 -5.96 12.65 9.49
C ALA A 37 -7.37 12.63 10.13
N LEU A 38 -7.53 11.92 11.26
CA LEU A 38 -8.76 11.92 12.05
C LEU A 38 -9.01 13.27 12.72
N THR A 39 -7.95 13.93 13.19
CA THR A 39 -8.04 15.29 13.75
C THR A 39 -8.44 16.31 12.68
N CYS A 40 -7.91 16.20 11.46
CA CYS A 40 -8.30 17.06 10.34
C CYS A 40 -9.80 16.96 10.01
N LEU A 41 -10.39 15.77 10.14
CA LEU A 41 -11.82 15.57 9.90
C LEU A 41 -12.70 16.32 10.90
N THR A 42 -12.28 16.38 12.17
CA THR A 42 -13.06 17.02 13.25
C THR A 42 -12.79 18.52 13.31
N GLN A 43 -11.54 18.94 13.17
CA GLN A 43 -11.14 20.34 13.29
C GLN A 43 -11.27 21.13 11.98
N ARG A 44 -11.48 20.46 10.85
CA ARG A 44 -11.63 21.08 9.52
C ARG A 44 -10.46 22.00 9.15
N ASN A 45 -9.24 21.59 9.51
CA ASN A 45 -8.03 22.39 9.34
C ASN A 45 -7.26 22.01 8.05
N PRO A 46 -7.27 22.84 6.99
CA PRO A 46 -6.59 22.55 5.74
C PRO A 46 -5.06 22.60 5.82
N GLU A 47 -4.49 23.38 6.74
CA GLU A 47 -3.04 23.47 6.91
C GLU A 47 -2.49 22.17 7.50
N GLN A 48 -3.18 21.62 8.49
CA GLN A 48 -2.84 20.33 9.09
C GLN A 48 -2.91 19.20 8.05
N ALA A 49 -3.91 19.23 7.15
CA ALA A 49 -4.03 18.25 6.09
C ALA A 49 -2.86 18.30 5.09
N ARG A 50 -2.34 19.50 4.76
CA ARG A 50 -1.15 19.63 3.91
C ARG A 50 0.08 19.05 4.58
N ALA A 51 0.30 19.35 5.85
CA ALA A 51 1.42 18.81 6.62
C ALA A 51 1.42 17.27 6.65
N ILE A 52 0.23 16.65 6.78
CA ILE A 52 0.07 15.19 6.74
C ILE A 52 0.42 14.61 5.36
N VAL A 53 0.00 15.27 4.28
CA VAL A 53 0.32 14.82 2.91
C VAL A 53 1.81 14.95 2.63
N GLU A 54 2.47 15.98 3.17
CA GLU A 54 3.92 16.16 3.05
C GLU A 54 4.69 15.15 3.91
N SER A 55 4.16 14.76 5.07
CA SER A 55 4.80 13.75 5.94
C SER A 55 4.76 12.34 5.36
N ASP A 56 3.85 12.06 4.43
CA ASP A 56 3.68 10.75 3.78
C ASP A 56 4.97 10.25 3.12
N ALA A 57 5.73 11.15 2.46
CA ALA A 57 7.02 10.83 1.84
C ALA A 57 8.06 10.31 2.85
N ARG A 58 7.88 10.59 4.15
CA ARG A 58 8.73 10.03 5.20
C ARG A 58 8.46 8.55 5.42
N LEU A 59 7.20 8.09 5.27
CA LEU A 59 6.88 6.66 5.34
C LEU A 59 7.50 5.91 4.17
N ASP A 60 7.43 6.46 2.96
CA ASP A 60 8.14 5.89 1.80
C ASP A 60 9.64 5.75 2.09
N SER A 61 10.25 6.78 2.71
CA SER A 61 11.68 6.71 3.04
C SER A 61 12.00 5.62 4.05
N TYR A 62 11.14 5.42 5.06
CA TYR A 62 11.29 4.34 6.04
C TYR A 62 11.15 2.96 5.39
N GLU A 63 10.17 2.79 4.50
CA GLU A 63 9.99 1.53 3.77
C GLU A 63 11.26 1.19 2.98
N HIS A 64 11.76 2.11 2.15
CA HIS A 64 12.96 1.89 1.36
C HIS A 64 14.21 1.59 2.21
N GLU A 65 14.37 2.25 3.36
CA GLU A 65 15.47 1.97 4.30
C GLU A 65 15.37 0.56 4.88
N ILE A 66 14.17 0.15 5.29
CA ILE A 66 13.90 -1.19 5.81
C ILE A 66 14.16 -2.24 4.73
N GLU A 67 13.69 -2.03 3.50
CA GLU A 67 13.93 -2.92 2.37
C GLU A 67 15.42 -3.09 2.07
N ALA A 68 16.16 -1.98 2.02
CA ALA A 68 17.60 -1.98 1.78
C ALA A 68 18.36 -2.73 2.89
N ASN A 69 17.94 -2.58 4.15
CA ASN A 69 18.51 -3.30 5.28
C ASN A 69 18.20 -4.80 5.20
N CYS A 70 16.96 -5.18 4.89
CA CYS A 70 16.56 -6.57 4.69
C CYS A 70 17.37 -7.23 3.57
N MET A 71 17.47 -6.59 2.40
CA MET A 71 18.29 -7.09 1.29
C MET A 71 19.75 -7.28 1.68
N ARG A 72 20.33 -6.31 2.41
CA ARG A 72 21.70 -6.41 2.90
C ARG A 72 21.89 -7.60 3.83
N MET A 73 20.92 -7.87 4.72
CA MET A 73 20.98 -9.01 5.63
C MET A 73 20.88 -10.34 4.89
N LEU A 74 19.96 -10.45 3.91
CA LEU A 74 19.82 -11.64 3.07
C LEU A 74 21.12 -11.97 2.32
N VAL A 75 21.76 -10.96 1.72
CA VAL A 75 22.99 -11.13 0.94
C VAL A 75 24.20 -11.44 1.82
N LEU A 76 24.40 -10.70 2.91
CA LEU A 76 25.63 -10.79 3.70
C LEU A 76 25.63 -11.96 4.69
N ARG A 77 24.46 -12.41 5.14
CA ARG A 77 24.34 -13.33 6.29
C ARG A 77 23.63 -14.63 5.96
N GLN A 78 22.86 -14.70 4.86
CA GLN A 78 22.12 -15.89 4.44
C GLN A 78 21.32 -16.52 5.60
N PRO A 79 20.41 -15.75 6.24
CA PRO A 79 19.63 -16.24 7.37
C PRO A 79 18.80 -17.47 6.98
N VAL A 80 18.56 -18.36 7.94
CA VAL A 80 17.83 -19.62 7.74
C VAL A 80 16.69 -19.74 8.75
N ALA A 81 15.67 -20.52 8.39
CA ALA A 81 14.52 -20.81 9.25
C ALA A 81 13.89 -19.54 9.86
N ASP A 82 13.98 -19.37 11.18
CA ASP A 82 13.31 -18.32 11.95
C ASP A 82 13.83 -16.92 11.58
N ASP A 83 15.15 -16.79 11.41
CA ASP A 83 15.78 -15.54 11.01
C ASP A 83 15.32 -15.09 9.62
N LEU A 84 15.13 -16.03 8.70
CA LEU A 84 14.61 -15.73 7.37
C LEU A 84 13.14 -15.29 7.45
N ARG A 85 12.32 -15.97 8.27
CA ARG A 85 10.92 -15.59 8.48
C ARG A 85 10.80 -14.17 9.03
N GLU A 86 11.65 -13.81 10.00
CA GLU A 86 11.67 -12.48 10.59
C GLU A 86 12.04 -11.38 9.58
N VAL A 87 13.06 -11.61 8.75
CA VAL A 87 13.46 -10.65 7.70
C VAL A 87 12.35 -10.47 6.66
N ILE A 88 11.71 -11.56 6.23
CA ILE A 88 10.59 -11.49 5.27
C ILE A 88 9.36 -10.80 5.90
N ALA A 89 9.13 -11.00 7.19
CA ALA A 89 8.05 -10.34 7.89
C ALA A 89 8.26 -8.83 8.01
N ALA A 90 9.48 -8.39 8.31
CA ALA A 90 9.81 -6.97 8.32
C ALA A 90 9.51 -6.30 6.96
N LEU A 91 9.86 -6.95 5.85
CA LEU A 91 9.51 -6.47 4.50
C LEU A 91 7.98 -6.34 4.31
N LYS A 92 7.23 -7.38 4.67
CA LYS A 92 5.77 -7.38 4.53
C LYS A 92 5.10 -6.35 5.42
N ILE A 93 5.56 -6.19 6.66
CA ILE A 93 5.00 -5.23 7.60
C ILE A 93 5.29 -3.80 7.15
N ALA A 94 6.51 -3.51 6.69
CA ALA A 94 6.86 -2.20 6.15
C ALA A 94 5.93 -1.79 5.01
N GLY A 95 5.69 -2.68 4.03
CA GLY A 95 4.76 -2.38 2.93
C GLY A 95 3.30 -2.22 3.39
N ASN A 96 2.85 -2.94 4.43
CA ASN A 96 1.51 -2.67 4.98
C ASN A 96 1.46 -1.31 5.71
N LEU A 97 2.51 -0.91 6.41
CA LEU A 97 2.59 0.40 7.09
C LEU A 97 2.64 1.58 6.12
N GLU A 98 3.32 1.44 4.97
CA GLU A 98 3.30 2.44 3.90
C GLU A 98 1.87 2.64 3.39
N ARG A 99 1.15 1.55 3.11
CA ARG A 99 -0.24 1.63 2.66
C ARG A 99 -1.18 2.27 3.67
N VAL A 100 -0.93 2.05 4.96
CA VAL A 100 -1.65 2.77 6.03
C VAL A 100 -1.40 4.28 5.92
N GLY A 101 -0.15 4.68 5.69
CA GLY A 101 0.24 6.06 5.41
C GLY A 101 -0.54 6.68 4.27
N ASP A 102 -0.53 6.05 3.08
CA ASP A 102 -1.24 6.56 1.91
C ASP A 102 -2.75 6.70 2.17
N HIS A 103 -3.37 5.72 2.83
CA HIS A 103 -4.79 5.78 3.19
C HIS A 103 -5.10 6.90 4.20
N ALA A 104 -4.20 7.17 5.15
CA ALA A 104 -4.29 8.31 6.05
C ALA A 104 -4.12 9.65 5.31
N ALA A 105 -3.15 9.76 4.39
CA ALA A 105 -2.95 10.95 3.57
C ALA A 105 -4.16 11.22 2.66
N ASN A 106 -4.74 10.18 2.05
CA ASN A 106 -5.98 10.25 1.28
C ASN A 106 -7.16 10.72 2.13
N THR A 107 -7.24 10.27 3.38
CA THR A 107 -8.25 10.73 4.34
C THR A 107 -8.09 12.22 4.64
N ALA A 108 -6.88 12.68 4.94
CA ALA A 108 -6.59 14.09 5.18
C ALA A 108 -6.91 14.98 3.96
N ARG A 109 -6.54 14.56 2.74
CA ARG A 109 -6.89 15.28 1.50
C ARG A 109 -8.40 15.47 1.36
N ARG A 110 -9.18 14.42 1.64
CA ARG A 110 -10.65 14.46 1.54
C ARG A 110 -11.30 15.21 2.68
N ALA A 111 -10.69 15.23 3.87
CA ALA A 111 -11.17 16.03 5.00
C ALA A 111 -11.27 17.51 4.65
N VAL A 112 -10.30 18.04 3.88
CA VAL A 112 -10.33 19.43 3.38
C VAL A 112 -11.52 19.67 2.47
N ALA A 113 -11.77 18.77 1.52
CA ALA A 113 -12.93 18.89 0.62
C ALA A 113 -14.26 18.83 1.38
N VAL A 114 -14.35 18.01 2.44
CA VAL A 114 -15.54 17.93 3.30
C VAL A 114 -15.74 19.20 4.14
N ALA A 115 -14.67 19.88 4.52
CA ALA A 115 -14.72 21.10 5.34
C ALA A 115 -15.45 22.27 4.66
N GLU A 116 -15.52 22.27 3.32
CA GLU A 116 -16.23 23.29 2.53
C GLU A 116 -17.77 23.20 2.65
N PHE A 117 -18.28 22.08 3.16
CA PHE A 117 -19.72 21.82 3.31
C PHE A 117 -20.18 22.00 4.75
N PRO A 118 -21.47 22.23 5.02
CA PRO A 118 -22.02 22.20 6.37
C PRO A 118 -21.75 20.86 7.07
N GLU A 119 -21.73 20.87 8.41
CA GLU A 119 -21.67 19.63 9.16
C GLU A 119 -22.91 18.77 8.94
N SER A 120 -22.74 17.45 8.95
CA SER A 120 -23.86 16.50 8.91
C SER A 120 -23.70 15.43 9.98
N PRO A 121 -24.80 14.81 10.46
CA PRO A 121 -24.72 13.73 11.44
C PRO A 121 -23.81 12.57 11.01
N ALA A 122 -23.74 12.27 9.71
CA ALA A 122 -22.87 11.23 9.18
C ALA A 122 -21.36 11.51 9.36
N MET A 123 -20.97 12.78 9.50
CA MET A 123 -19.58 13.16 9.80
C MET A 123 -19.19 12.83 11.25
N SER A 124 -20.14 12.86 12.18
CA SER A 124 -19.90 12.61 13.61
C SER A 124 -19.56 11.15 13.94
N THR A 125 -19.96 10.21 13.07
CA THR A 125 -19.73 8.77 13.27
C THR A 125 -18.39 8.28 12.72
N LEU A 126 -17.76 9.04 11.80
CA LEU A 126 -16.48 8.68 11.18
C LEU A 126 -15.33 8.49 12.19
N PRO A 127 -15.16 9.38 13.19
CA PRO A 127 -14.09 9.24 14.19
C PRO A 127 -14.17 7.94 15.00
N ASN A 128 -15.35 7.32 15.12
CA ASN A 128 -15.49 6.03 15.81
C ASN A 128 -14.82 4.90 15.01
N LEU A 129 -15.04 4.85 13.70
CA LEU A 129 -14.36 3.91 12.81
C LEU A 129 -12.84 4.14 12.82
N GLY A 130 -12.44 5.42 12.75
CA GLY A 130 -11.04 5.81 12.82
C GLY A 130 -10.34 5.32 14.09
N ARG A 131 -10.95 5.54 15.26
CA ARG A 131 -10.40 5.09 16.55
C ARG A 131 -10.29 3.57 16.66
N LEU A 132 -11.30 2.84 16.18
CA LEU A 132 -11.27 1.37 16.17
C LEU A 132 -10.11 0.87 15.31
N VAL A 133 -10.00 1.35 14.09
CA VAL A 133 -8.94 0.96 13.15
C VAL A 133 -7.56 1.35 13.68
N ARG A 134 -7.42 2.55 14.26
CA ARG A 134 -6.20 3.00 14.92
C ARG A 134 -5.75 2.05 16.03
N GLN A 135 -6.70 1.61 16.87
CA GLN A 135 -6.44 0.64 17.94
C GLN A 135 -6.03 -0.73 17.36
N ARG A 136 -6.69 -1.20 16.29
CA ARG A 136 -6.33 -2.46 15.62
C ARG A 136 -4.91 -2.45 15.09
N LEU A 137 -4.51 -1.33 14.48
CA LEU A 137 -3.14 -1.12 14.02
C LEU A 137 -2.12 -1.17 15.18
N THR A 138 -2.35 -0.43 16.27
CA THR A 138 -1.47 -0.48 17.46
C THR A 138 -1.31 -1.91 17.95
N THR A 139 -2.44 -2.60 18.12
CA THR A 139 -2.48 -3.95 18.66
C THR A 139 -1.73 -4.95 17.77
N ALA A 140 -1.82 -4.81 16.45
CA ALA A 140 -1.10 -5.65 15.50
C ALA A 140 0.42 -5.40 15.52
N VAL A 141 0.84 -4.14 15.68
CA VAL A 141 2.25 -3.76 15.80
C VAL A 141 2.82 -4.23 17.14
N ASP A 142 2.09 -4.05 18.24
CA ASP A 142 2.49 -4.53 19.57
C ASP A 142 2.67 -6.06 19.56
N ALA A 143 1.75 -6.78 18.91
CA ALA A 143 1.86 -8.23 18.73
C ALA A 143 3.14 -8.63 18.00
N TYR A 144 3.57 -7.85 17.00
CA TYR A 144 4.83 -8.09 16.30
C TYR A 144 6.06 -7.80 17.18
N VAL A 145 6.04 -6.71 17.93
CA VAL A 145 7.16 -6.30 18.80
C VAL A 145 7.40 -7.32 19.90
N ASP A 146 6.32 -7.74 20.57
CA ASP A 146 6.36 -8.65 21.71
C ASP A 146 6.40 -10.12 21.29
N GLY A 147 6.12 -10.41 20.02
CA GLY A 147 5.98 -11.77 19.49
C GLY A 147 4.76 -12.50 20.05
N ASP A 148 3.70 -11.76 20.38
CA ASP A 148 2.48 -12.29 20.97
C ASP A 148 1.50 -12.75 19.87
N VAL A 149 1.53 -14.06 19.60
CA VAL A 149 0.65 -14.71 18.62
C VAL A 149 -0.83 -14.62 19.02
N GLU A 150 -1.15 -14.68 20.32
CA GLU A 150 -2.54 -14.59 20.78
C GLU A 150 -3.09 -13.18 20.61
N LEU A 151 -2.26 -12.16 20.82
CA LEU A 151 -2.63 -10.77 20.53
C LEU A 151 -2.90 -10.58 19.03
N ALA A 152 -2.07 -11.13 18.16
CA ALA A 152 -2.31 -11.12 16.71
C ALA A 152 -3.61 -11.85 16.33
N LEU A 153 -3.86 -13.04 16.89
CA LEU A 153 -5.11 -13.78 16.66
C LEU A 153 -6.33 -13.02 17.14
N ARG A 154 -6.23 -12.27 18.25
CA ARG A 154 -7.33 -11.39 18.68
C ARG A 154 -7.66 -10.34 17.63
N VAL A 155 -6.66 -9.64 17.08
CA VAL A 155 -6.87 -8.66 16.00
C VAL A 155 -7.62 -9.29 14.83
N TRP A 156 -7.13 -10.46 14.37
CA TRP A 156 -7.71 -11.20 13.24
C TRP A 156 -9.16 -11.65 13.49
N ARG A 157 -9.48 -12.14 14.70
CA ARG A 157 -10.82 -12.65 15.06
C ARG A 157 -11.88 -11.56 15.16
N THR A 158 -11.48 -10.34 15.51
CA THR A 158 -12.37 -9.18 15.74
C THR A 158 -12.38 -8.20 14.58
N ASP A 159 -11.91 -8.63 13.41
CA ASP A 159 -11.87 -7.82 12.21
C ASP A 159 -13.27 -7.50 11.66
N ASP A 160 -14.23 -8.41 11.89
CA ASP A 160 -15.64 -8.25 11.56
C ASP A 160 -16.28 -7.01 12.21
N GLU A 161 -15.76 -6.54 13.34
CA GLU A 161 -16.19 -5.29 13.99
C GLU A 161 -15.93 -4.07 13.11
N VAL A 162 -14.79 -4.03 12.39
CA VAL A 162 -14.44 -2.94 11.47
C VAL A 162 -15.40 -2.96 10.27
N ASP A 163 -15.63 -4.14 9.69
CA ASP A 163 -16.57 -4.35 8.59
C ASP A 163 -18.01 -3.94 8.96
N ALA A 164 -18.46 -4.33 10.16
CA ALA A 164 -19.80 -4.01 10.65
C ALA A 164 -19.97 -2.49 10.83
N LEU A 165 -18.98 -1.82 11.43
CA LEU A 165 -19.01 -0.39 11.65
C LEU A 165 -18.91 0.40 10.33
N TYR A 166 -18.08 -0.05 9.40
CA TYR A 166 -18.01 0.48 8.03
C TYR A 166 -19.36 0.37 7.32
N THR A 167 -20.01 -0.80 7.38
CA THR A 167 -21.32 -1.02 6.75
C THR A 167 -22.38 -0.09 7.32
N SER A 168 -22.46 -0.01 8.66
CA SER A 168 -23.38 0.90 9.35
C SER A 168 -23.14 2.37 8.98
N LEU A 169 -21.88 2.77 8.86
CA LEU A 169 -21.50 4.13 8.44
C LEU A 169 -21.94 4.42 7.01
N CYS A 170 -21.73 3.48 6.07
CA CYS A 170 -22.17 3.62 4.69
C CYS A 170 -23.70 3.76 4.58
N GLU A 171 -24.46 2.97 5.34
CA GLU A 171 -25.92 3.09 5.40
C GLU A 171 -26.36 4.46 5.92
N SER A 172 -25.73 4.97 6.98
CA SER A 172 -25.98 6.30 7.53
C SER A 172 -25.69 7.41 6.52
N ILE A 173 -24.56 7.33 5.81
CA ILE A 173 -24.19 8.27 4.75
C ILE A 173 -25.22 8.25 3.61
N ASN A 174 -25.63 7.06 3.16
CA ASN A 174 -26.62 6.91 2.08
C ASN A 174 -28.00 7.48 2.47
N GLN A 175 -28.44 7.24 3.71
CA GLN A 175 -29.69 7.82 4.23
C GLN A 175 -29.61 9.35 4.30
N SER A 176 -28.46 9.90 4.70
CA SER A 176 -28.20 11.35 4.71
C SER A 176 -28.21 11.93 3.30
N ALA A 177 -27.60 11.25 2.33
CA ALA A 177 -27.58 11.66 0.92
C ALA A 177 -28.98 11.70 0.29
N ALA A 178 -29.85 10.76 0.67
CA ALA A 178 -31.25 10.76 0.20
C ALA A 178 -32.07 11.93 0.78
N ARG A 179 -31.73 12.42 1.98
CA ARG A 179 -32.42 13.53 2.65
C ARG A 179 -31.90 14.90 2.22
N LEU A 180 -30.60 15.00 1.93
CA LEU A 180 -29.89 16.25 1.60
C LEU A 180 -29.12 16.10 0.27
N PRO A 181 -29.80 16.10 -0.89
CA PRO A 181 -29.16 15.89 -2.20
C PRO A 181 -28.13 16.96 -2.57
N GLU A 182 -28.26 18.17 -2.02
CA GLU A 182 -27.32 19.28 -2.20
C GLU A 182 -25.94 19.00 -1.60
N MET A 183 -25.85 18.08 -0.64
CA MET A 183 -24.60 17.66 0.00
C MET A 183 -23.95 16.44 -0.68
N PHE A 184 -24.49 15.97 -1.82
CA PHE A 184 -24.06 14.74 -2.49
C PHE A 184 -22.53 14.62 -2.64
N THR A 185 -21.86 15.71 -3.05
CA THR A 185 -20.39 15.75 -3.17
C THR A 185 -19.70 15.45 -1.84
N ALA A 186 -20.17 16.03 -0.73
CA ALA A 186 -19.64 15.76 0.60
C ALA A 186 -19.85 14.30 1.00
N HIS A 187 -21.05 13.74 0.78
CA HIS A 187 -21.32 12.33 1.06
C HIS A 187 -20.41 11.39 0.27
N MET A 188 -20.11 11.70 -0.99
CA MET A 188 -19.14 10.95 -1.79
C MET A 188 -17.74 11.00 -1.15
N HIS A 189 -17.27 12.16 -0.71
CA HIS A 189 -16.00 12.26 0.01
C HIS A 189 -16.01 11.43 1.31
N LEU A 190 -17.10 11.45 2.07
CA LEU A 190 -17.25 10.66 3.30
C LEU A 190 -17.19 9.15 3.03
N LEU A 191 -17.84 8.65 1.97
CA LEU A 191 -17.76 7.25 1.58
C LEU A 191 -16.33 6.82 1.25
N PHE A 192 -15.59 7.67 0.53
CA PHE A 192 -14.18 7.38 0.24
C PHE A 192 -13.31 7.39 1.49
N ILE A 193 -13.55 8.29 2.43
CA ILE A 193 -12.82 8.29 3.71
C ILE A 193 -13.15 7.03 4.51
N ALA A 194 -14.43 6.67 4.63
CA ALA A 194 -14.85 5.44 5.30
C ALA A 194 -14.15 4.21 4.67
N LYS A 195 -14.04 4.17 3.34
CA LYS A 195 -13.33 3.10 2.64
C LYS A 195 -11.83 3.12 2.95
N SER A 196 -11.18 4.27 2.97
CA SER A 196 -9.76 4.36 3.35
C SER A 196 -9.52 3.83 4.77
N LEU A 197 -10.40 4.15 5.72
CA LEU A 197 -10.30 3.63 7.09
C LEU A 197 -10.49 2.11 7.15
N GLU A 198 -11.46 1.56 6.42
CA GLU A 198 -11.61 0.10 6.31
C GLU A 198 -10.36 -0.57 5.72
N ARG A 199 -9.73 0.03 4.71
CA ARG A 199 -8.47 -0.48 4.15
C ARG A 199 -7.32 -0.47 5.15
N ILE A 200 -7.24 0.52 6.03
CA ILE A 200 -6.26 0.53 7.11
C ILE A 200 -6.53 -0.63 8.08
N GLY A 201 -7.80 -0.94 8.36
CA GLY A 201 -8.20 -2.13 9.12
C GLY A 201 -7.72 -3.43 8.46
N ASP A 202 -7.92 -3.58 7.15
CA ASP A 202 -7.39 -4.69 6.36
C ASP A 202 -5.86 -4.84 6.53
N HIS A 203 -5.11 -3.73 6.47
CA HIS A 203 -3.67 -3.75 6.65
C HIS A 203 -3.24 -4.14 8.07
N ALA A 204 -3.98 -3.74 9.10
CA ALA A 204 -3.73 -4.18 10.47
C ALA A 204 -3.93 -5.70 10.61
N THR A 205 -4.99 -6.25 10.00
CA THR A 205 -5.23 -7.69 9.97
C THR A 205 -4.16 -8.44 9.19
N ASN A 206 -3.69 -7.92 8.05
CA ASN A 206 -2.56 -8.49 7.32
C ASN A 206 -1.28 -8.53 8.16
N ILE A 207 -1.00 -7.49 8.95
CA ILE A 207 0.14 -7.47 9.89
C ILE A 207 -0.02 -8.59 10.92
N ALA A 208 -1.20 -8.77 11.50
CA ALA A 208 -1.48 -9.85 12.44
C ALA A 208 -1.27 -11.25 11.83
N GLU A 209 -1.67 -11.46 10.56
CA GLU A 209 -1.39 -12.71 9.83
C GLU A 209 0.11 -12.95 9.65
N VAL A 210 0.88 -11.89 9.39
CA VAL A 210 2.34 -11.97 9.29
C VAL A 210 2.95 -12.36 10.64
N VAL A 211 2.52 -11.76 11.75
CA VAL A 211 2.98 -12.12 13.12
C VAL A 211 2.71 -13.60 13.40
N HIS A 212 1.49 -14.08 13.11
CA HIS A 212 1.16 -15.49 13.28
C HIS A 212 2.11 -16.39 12.47
N PHE A 213 2.37 -16.06 11.21
CA PHE A 213 3.26 -16.84 10.35
C PHE A 213 4.72 -16.84 10.84
N VAL A 214 5.23 -15.70 11.30
CA VAL A 214 6.58 -15.56 11.84
C VAL A 214 6.84 -16.55 12.96
N HIS A 215 5.91 -16.68 13.90
CA HIS A 215 6.10 -17.54 15.07
C HIS A 215 5.71 -19.00 14.79
N THR A 216 4.57 -19.24 14.14
CA THR A 216 4.04 -20.61 13.97
C THR A 216 4.59 -21.33 12.74
N GLY A 217 5.04 -20.59 11.73
CA GLY A 217 5.49 -21.12 10.45
C GLY A 217 4.36 -21.59 9.54
N ARG A 218 3.10 -21.31 9.94
CA ARG A 218 1.89 -21.72 9.22
C ARG A 218 1.06 -20.49 8.87
N PRO A 219 0.54 -20.40 7.64
CA PRO A 219 -0.45 -19.38 7.32
C PRO A 219 -1.75 -19.66 8.09
N LEU A 220 -2.51 -18.61 8.39
CA LEU A 220 -3.90 -18.75 8.77
C LEU A 220 -4.68 -19.19 7.52
N LEU A 221 -5.24 -20.39 7.56
CA LEU A 221 -5.98 -21.00 6.45
C LEU A 221 -7.49 -20.90 6.61
N ASP A 222 -7.95 -20.50 7.80
CA ASP A 222 -9.38 -20.35 8.08
C ASP A 222 -9.94 -19.16 7.30
N GLU A 223 -11.18 -19.27 6.83
CA GLU A 223 -11.89 -18.14 6.24
C GLU A 223 -11.99 -17.02 7.29
N ARG A 224 -11.41 -15.86 6.97
CA ARG A 224 -11.47 -14.65 7.80
C ARG A 224 -12.94 -14.37 8.15
N PRO A 225 -13.28 -14.16 9.43
CA PRO A 225 -14.62 -13.77 9.81
C PRO A 225 -14.92 -12.41 9.16
N LYS A 226 -15.63 -12.43 8.04
CA LYS A 226 -16.09 -11.23 7.34
C LYS A 226 -17.57 -11.05 7.60
N ALA A 227 -17.96 -9.87 8.07
CA ALA A 227 -19.37 -9.52 8.25
C ALA A 227 -20.06 -9.13 6.92
N ASP A 228 -19.57 -9.62 5.76
CA ASP A 228 -19.99 -9.15 4.45
C ASP A 228 -21.49 -9.42 4.18
N ARG A 229 -22.31 -8.40 4.41
CA ARG A 229 -23.68 -8.28 3.86
C ARG A 229 -23.71 -7.43 2.58
N SER A 230 -22.60 -6.83 2.18
CA SER A 230 -22.53 -5.93 1.02
C SER A 230 -22.61 -6.68 -0.32
N ARG A 231 -22.12 -7.93 -0.37
CA ARG A 231 -22.37 -8.86 -1.50
C ARG A 231 -23.86 -9.08 -1.77
N GLY A 232 -24.68 -9.11 -0.73
CA GLY A 232 -26.14 -9.30 -0.81
C GLY A 232 -26.92 -8.08 -1.31
N MET A 233 -26.33 -6.88 -1.31
CA MET A 233 -27.00 -5.67 -1.81
C MET A 233 -27.07 -5.66 -3.35
N CYS A 234 -26.12 -6.31 -4.03
CA CYS A 234 -26.12 -6.48 -5.49
C CYS A 234 -26.81 -7.77 -5.96
N GLU A 235 -26.90 -8.81 -5.12
CA GLU A 235 -27.61 -10.07 -5.41
C GLU A 235 -29.06 -10.12 -4.90
N GLY A 236 -29.60 -8.97 -4.52
CA GLY A 236 -31.04 -8.82 -4.32
C GLY A 236 -31.77 -9.05 -5.64
N LYS A 237 -32.26 -10.28 -5.86
CA LYS A 237 -33.32 -10.60 -6.82
C LYS A 237 -34.58 -9.81 -6.49
N ARG A 238 -34.58 -8.51 -6.75
CA ARG A 238 -35.81 -7.76 -7.02
C ARG A 238 -35.84 -7.57 -8.51
N ALA A 239 -36.77 -8.27 -9.16
CA ALA A 239 -37.10 -8.02 -10.54
C ALA A 239 -37.32 -6.52 -10.70
N PHE A 240 -36.41 -5.84 -11.40
CA PHE A 240 -36.62 -4.48 -11.84
C PHE A 240 -37.83 -4.56 -12.76
N ALA A 241 -38.99 -4.05 -12.30
CA ALA A 241 -40.13 -3.89 -13.18
C ALA A 241 -39.68 -3.03 -14.37
N PRO A 242 -39.99 -3.42 -15.63
CA PRO A 242 -39.60 -2.63 -16.77
C PRO A 242 -40.18 -1.23 -16.63
N SER A 243 -39.31 -0.22 -16.70
CA SER A 243 -39.70 1.19 -16.72
C SER A 243 -40.74 1.43 -17.82
N PRO A 244 -41.83 2.19 -17.58
CA PRO A 244 -42.78 2.50 -18.63
C PRO A 244 -42.06 3.25 -19.76
N ALA A 245 -42.22 2.73 -20.98
CA ALA A 245 -41.63 3.31 -22.17
C ALA A 245 -41.98 4.80 -22.26
N LEU A 246 -40.96 5.65 -22.38
CA LEU A 246 -41.15 7.06 -22.69
C LEU A 246 -41.98 7.17 -23.98
N PRO A 247 -42.94 8.11 -24.07
CA PRO A 247 -43.74 8.29 -25.27
C PRO A 247 -42.82 8.64 -26.44
N ARG A 248 -42.89 7.85 -27.51
CA ARG A 248 -42.27 8.18 -28.80
C ARG A 248 -42.91 9.48 -29.28
N PHE A 249 -42.14 10.56 -29.33
CA PHE A 249 -42.50 11.74 -30.09
C PHE A 249 -42.64 11.34 -31.57
N ALA A 250 -43.88 11.35 -32.06
CA ALA A 250 -44.16 11.24 -33.48
C ALA A 250 -43.68 12.52 -34.15
N VAL A 251 -42.66 12.42 -35.00
CA VAL A 251 -42.33 13.47 -35.95
C VAL A 251 -43.24 13.27 -37.16
N GLU A 252 -44.42 13.86 -37.10
CA GLU A 252 -45.23 14.12 -38.31
C GLU A 252 -44.71 15.40 -38.96
N GLY A 253 -44.33 15.33 -40.23
CA GLY A 253 -43.96 16.50 -41.01
C GLY A 253 -42.94 16.17 -42.09
N GLY A 254 -43.43 15.86 -43.29
CA GLY A 254 -42.61 15.57 -44.45
C GLY A 254 -41.82 16.78 -44.93
N MET A 255 -40.55 16.55 -45.24
CA MET A 255 -39.82 17.38 -46.18
C MET A 255 -38.95 16.47 -47.05
N SER A 256 -39.24 16.48 -48.35
CA SER A 256 -38.46 15.80 -49.39
C SER A 256 -37.02 16.34 -49.43
N PRO A 257 -36.02 15.52 -49.78
CA PRO A 257 -34.64 15.96 -49.85
C PRO A 257 -34.42 16.86 -51.08
N PRO A 258 -33.72 18.00 -50.97
CA PRO A 258 -33.38 18.79 -52.14
C PRO A 258 -32.23 18.14 -52.92
N SER A 259 -32.34 18.25 -54.24
CA SER A 259 -31.38 17.81 -55.26
C SER A 259 -29.99 18.41 -55.09
N ARG A 260 -28.96 17.58 -55.24
CA ARG A 260 -27.56 18.00 -55.39
C ARG A 260 -27.39 18.89 -56.64
N SER A 261 -26.99 20.14 -56.45
CA SER A 261 -26.28 20.94 -57.44
C SER A 261 -25.08 21.59 -56.77
N GLY A 262 -23.90 21.42 -57.39
CA GLY A 262 -22.61 21.80 -56.81
C GLY A 262 -22.37 23.30 -56.71
N GLY A 263 -21.41 23.66 -55.85
CA GLY A 263 -20.88 25.01 -55.77
C GLY A 263 -20.00 25.25 -54.54
N GLY A 264 -18.71 25.49 -54.78
CA GLY A 264 -17.88 26.43 -54.01
C GLY A 264 -17.49 26.09 -52.57
N LEU A 265 -16.29 25.54 -52.38
CA LEU A 265 -15.59 25.53 -51.09
C LEU A 265 -15.14 26.96 -50.72
N GLY A 266 -15.95 27.65 -49.92
CA GLY A 266 -15.58 28.90 -49.22
C GLY A 266 -14.99 28.60 -47.85
N ARG A 267 -13.78 29.11 -47.57
CA ARG A 267 -13.05 28.94 -46.31
C ARG A 267 -13.72 29.73 -45.18
N GLY A 268 -14.19 29.04 -44.15
CA GLY A 268 -14.56 29.64 -42.86
C GLY A 268 -13.34 29.85 -41.94
N PRO A 269 -13.42 30.76 -40.95
CA PRO A 269 -12.28 31.22 -40.18
C PRO A 269 -11.78 30.17 -39.17
N LYS A 270 -10.45 30.08 -39.03
CA LYS A 270 -9.75 29.19 -38.09
C LYS A 270 -9.78 29.80 -36.68
N PHE A 271 -10.30 29.05 -35.70
CA PHE A 271 -10.10 29.34 -34.28
C PHE A 271 -8.71 28.84 -33.82
N PRO A 272 -7.94 29.61 -33.04
CA PRO A 272 -6.62 29.18 -32.56
C PRO A 272 -6.73 28.28 -31.32
N ILE A 273 -6.03 27.15 -31.35
CA ILE A 273 -5.78 26.26 -30.20
C ILE A 273 -4.50 26.74 -29.50
N PRO A 274 -4.47 26.91 -28.16
CA PRO A 274 -3.26 27.34 -27.45
C PRO A 274 -2.19 26.24 -27.40
N ALA A 275 -0.94 26.67 -27.57
CA ALA A 275 0.25 25.83 -27.67
C ALA A 275 0.62 25.20 -26.31
N SER A 276 0.51 23.88 -26.21
CA SER A 276 1.08 23.07 -25.13
C SER A 276 2.60 22.95 -25.27
N GLN A 277 3.29 23.09 -24.14
CA GLN A 277 4.73 22.99 -23.97
C GLN A 277 5.33 21.69 -24.54
N LYS A 278 6.48 21.88 -25.19
CA LYS A 278 7.33 20.89 -25.84
C LYS A 278 7.78 19.78 -24.88
N ARG A 279 7.36 18.53 -25.13
CA ARG A 279 8.11 17.34 -24.70
C ARG A 279 9.08 16.93 -25.80
N LYS A 280 10.37 16.86 -25.46
CA LYS A 280 11.47 16.40 -26.32
C LYS A 280 11.28 14.91 -26.66
N SER A 281 11.34 14.60 -27.94
CA SER A 281 11.34 13.26 -28.53
C SER A 281 12.70 12.56 -28.37
N ALA A 282 12.69 11.29 -27.98
CA ALA A 282 13.79 10.33 -28.15
C ALA A 282 13.47 9.37 -29.34
N PRO A 283 14.47 8.83 -30.05
CA PRO A 283 14.27 8.24 -31.37
C PRO A 283 13.70 6.82 -31.33
N ARG A 284 12.89 6.50 -32.35
CA ARG A 284 12.30 5.19 -32.62
C ARG A 284 13.34 4.25 -33.23
N GLY A 285 13.46 3.04 -32.69
CA GLY A 285 14.20 1.94 -33.29
C GLY A 285 13.62 0.58 -32.90
N ALA A 286 13.11 -0.15 -33.90
CA ALA A 286 12.85 -1.59 -33.98
C ALA A 286 12.01 -2.28 -32.88
N LEU A 287 10.70 -2.41 -33.12
CA LEU A 287 9.88 -3.48 -32.54
C LEU A 287 9.90 -4.69 -33.47
N SER A 288 10.65 -5.73 -33.11
CA SER A 288 10.44 -7.08 -33.64
C SER A 288 9.41 -7.81 -32.77
N ARG A 289 8.47 -8.46 -33.45
CA ARG A 289 7.44 -9.33 -32.88
C ARG A 289 8.08 -10.44 -32.03
N PHE A 290 7.61 -10.61 -30.80
CA PHE A 290 7.66 -11.90 -30.12
C PHE A 290 6.26 -12.24 -29.62
N SER A 291 5.69 -13.25 -30.27
CA SER A 291 4.47 -13.95 -29.86
C SER A 291 4.87 -14.95 -28.78
N ILE A 292 4.23 -14.91 -27.61
CA ILE A 292 4.32 -15.98 -26.61
C ILE A 292 2.91 -16.53 -26.44
N GLN A 293 2.60 -17.56 -27.22
CA GLN A 293 1.64 -18.59 -26.85
C GLN A 293 2.48 -19.85 -26.62
N GLU A 294 2.38 -20.43 -25.43
CA GLU A 294 2.35 -21.88 -25.11
C GLU A 294 2.64 -22.11 -23.60
N PRO A 295 2.09 -23.19 -23.00
CA PRO A 295 1.77 -23.26 -21.57
C PRO A 295 2.90 -23.82 -20.67
N ILE A 296 2.82 -23.49 -19.38
CA ILE A 296 3.69 -24.00 -18.32
C ILE A 296 3.30 -25.44 -18.00
N SER A 297 3.93 -26.42 -18.66
CA SER A 297 3.83 -27.83 -18.27
C SER A 297 5.09 -28.61 -18.65
N SER A 298 6.22 -28.33 -17.99
CA SER A 298 7.34 -29.28 -17.84
C SER A 298 8.44 -28.70 -16.94
N TRP A 299 8.23 -28.71 -15.62
CA TRP A 299 9.33 -28.62 -14.66
C TRP A 299 9.52 -30.00 -14.03
N THR A 300 10.26 -30.87 -14.71
CA THR A 300 10.78 -32.11 -14.12
C THR A 300 12.16 -31.83 -13.52
N CYS A 301 12.28 -32.11 -12.22
CA CYS A 301 13.52 -32.06 -11.45
C CYS A 301 14.54 -33.10 -11.98
N PRO A 302 15.84 -32.78 -12.16
CA PRO A 302 16.84 -33.80 -12.39
C PRO A 302 17.31 -34.44 -11.07
N PRO A 303 17.65 -35.74 -11.05
CA PRO A 303 18.03 -36.46 -9.85
C PRO A 303 19.50 -36.24 -9.46
N ASP A 304 19.79 -36.60 -8.22
CA ASP A 304 21.08 -36.55 -7.53
C ASP A 304 22.28 -37.09 -8.34
N GLY A 305 23.42 -36.42 -8.16
CA GLY A 305 24.74 -37.06 -8.24
C GLY A 305 25.61 -36.71 -9.45
N ALA A 306 26.34 -35.59 -9.38
CA ALA A 306 27.60 -35.45 -10.12
C ALA A 306 28.57 -34.47 -9.45
N ARG A 307 29.57 -35.02 -8.76
CA ARG A 307 30.83 -34.32 -8.44
C ARG A 307 31.42 -33.73 -9.73
N ARG A 308 31.71 -32.42 -9.75
CA ARG A 308 32.78 -31.90 -10.61
C ARG A 308 33.71 -30.94 -9.88
N SER A 309 34.97 -31.23 -10.12
CA SER A 309 36.26 -30.66 -9.72
C SER A 309 36.39 -29.14 -9.75
N ARG A 310 37.08 -28.63 -8.72
CA ARG A 310 37.75 -27.32 -8.69
C ARG A 310 38.85 -27.27 -9.76
N ALA A 311 38.77 -26.34 -10.71
CA ALA A 311 39.94 -25.73 -11.36
C ALA A 311 39.53 -24.59 -12.30
N SER A 312 39.89 -23.35 -11.92
CA SER A 312 40.39 -22.24 -12.76
C SER A 312 39.97 -20.91 -12.14
N TRP A 313 40.70 -19.84 -12.44
CA TRP A 313 40.73 -18.51 -11.78
C TRP A 313 41.71 -18.40 -10.60
N ARG A 314 42.99 -18.69 -10.89
CA ARG A 314 44.16 -18.06 -10.24
C ARG A 314 44.77 -17.03 -11.21
N ALA A 315 44.67 -15.75 -10.87
CA ALA A 315 45.59 -14.63 -11.17
C ALA A 315 44.83 -13.35 -10.74
N ALA A 316 45.34 -12.40 -9.95
CA ALA A 316 46.69 -12.08 -9.56
C ALA A 316 46.67 -11.39 -8.19
N SER A 317 47.48 -11.90 -7.26
CA SER A 317 47.89 -11.20 -6.05
C SER A 317 49.42 -11.18 -6.03
N ARG A 318 50.04 -10.02 -6.17
CA ARG A 318 51.45 -9.82 -5.79
C ARG A 318 51.63 -8.43 -5.17
N ARG A 319 51.65 -8.40 -3.83
CA ARG A 319 52.49 -7.47 -3.05
C ARG A 319 53.93 -7.99 -3.05
N PRO A 320 54.95 -7.14 -2.98
CA PRO A 320 56.24 -7.52 -2.44
C PRO A 320 56.41 -6.97 -1.01
N ALA A 321 57.07 -7.77 -0.17
CA ALA A 321 57.58 -7.38 1.14
C ALA A 321 59.07 -7.76 1.20
N ARG A 322 59.91 -6.86 1.76
CA ARG A 322 61.13 -7.11 2.59
C ARG A 322 61.86 -5.76 2.77
N SER A 323 61.87 -5.20 3.98
CA SER A 323 62.85 -5.36 5.09
C SER A 323 64.11 -4.49 4.92
N ASN A 324 64.40 -3.53 5.81
CA ASN A 324 65.22 -3.73 7.02
C ASN A 324 65.45 -2.40 7.79
N ALA A 325 65.85 -2.54 9.05
CA ALA A 325 65.96 -1.59 10.15
C ALA A 325 66.76 -0.28 9.96
N ARG A 326 66.41 0.75 10.77
CA ARG A 326 67.34 1.50 11.66
C ARG A 326 66.59 2.27 12.76
N ARG A 327 67.28 2.41 13.89
CA ARG A 327 66.94 2.90 15.24
C ARG A 327 66.86 4.43 15.37
N CYS A 328 66.45 4.83 16.59
CA CYS A 328 66.60 6.12 17.32
C CYS A 328 65.35 7.02 17.22
N GLY A 329 64.71 7.51 18.28
CA GLY A 329 64.97 7.51 19.73
C GLY A 329 64.52 8.86 20.32
N GLY A 330 63.68 8.85 21.36
CA GLY A 330 63.30 10.01 22.21
C GLY A 330 62.33 11.00 21.56
N GLY A 331 61.33 11.60 22.20
CA GLY A 331 60.96 11.72 23.61
C GLY A 331 60.13 13.00 23.71
N SER A 332 58.88 12.89 24.18
CA SER A 332 57.96 14.00 24.51
C SER A 332 58.52 14.87 25.66
N PRO A 333 57.94 16.04 25.95
CA PRO A 333 56.58 16.15 26.51
C PRO A 333 55.52 16.68 25.54
#